data_AF-A0A939HA52-F1
#
_entry.id   AF-A0A939HA52-F1
#
_cell.length_a   1.000
_cell.length_b   1.000
_cell.length_c   1.000
_cell.angle_alpha   90.00
_cell.angle_beta   90.00
_cell.angle_gamma   90.00
#
_symmetry.space_group_name_H-M   'P 1'
#
loop_
_entity.id
_entity.type
_entity.pdbx_description
1 polymer ?
#
loop_
_entity_poly.entity_id
_entity_poly.type
_entity_poly.pdbx_seq_one_letter_code
_entity_poly.pdbx_strand_id
1 'polypeptide(L)'
;MKVVYKDTVFAESDRTEIVENNHYFPREDVKMEHFTKSDKQYTCPWKGDATYYHIQAGEDQLKNAAWSYENPKEKAKNIAGHLAFESKYVKP
;
A
#
# COMPACT_ATOMS: atom_id res chain seq x y z
N MET A 1 -1.77 -9.22 -9.78
CA MET A 1 -2.56 -8.30 -8.94
C MET A 1 -2.39 -6.89 -9.45
N LYS A 2 -3.48 -6.11 -9.42
CA LYS A 2 -3.47 -4.69 -9.78
C LYS A 2 -4.19 -3.87 -8.73
N VAL A 3 -3.77 -2.62 -8.56
CA VAL A 3 -4.50 -1.61 -7.80
C VAL A 3 -5.12 -0.64 -8.79
N VAL A 4 -6.45 -0.64 -8.86
CA VAL A 4 -7.22 0.07 -9.89
C VAL A 4 -8.30 0.93 -9.25
N TYR A 5 -8.42 2.17 -9.72
CA TYR A 5 -9.56 3.03 -9.45
C TYR A 5 -9.93 3.79 -10.73
N LYS A 6 -11.21 3.72 -11.11
CA LYS A 6 -11.69 4.13 -12.45
C LYS A 6 -10.78 3.48 -13.51
N ASP A 7 -10.18 4.28 -14.38
CA ASP A 7 -9.32 3.82 -15.48
C ASP A 7 -7.82 3.93 -15.17
N THR A 8 -7.44 4.21 -13.92
CA THR A 8 -6.04 4.36 -13.51
C THR A 8 -5.53 3.15 -12.74
N VAL A 9 -4.40 2.61 -13.20
CA VAL A 9 -3.63 1.57 -12.50
C VAL A 9 -2.51 2.24 -11.72
N PHE A 10 -2.55 2.11 -10.39
CA PHE A 10 -1.54 2.67 -9.47
C PHE A 10 -0.43 1.69 -9.10
N ALA A 11 -0.72 0.40 -9.15
CA ALA A 11 0.27 -0.65 -8.94
C ALA A 11 -0.13 -1.89 -9.73
N GLU A 12 0.87 -2.60 -10.25
CA GLU A 12 0.68 -3.89 -10.92
C GLU A 12 1.90 -4.76 -10.66
N SER A 13 1.67 -5.94 -10.07
CA SER A 13 2.75 -6.87 -9.74
C SER A 13 2.24 -8.31 -9.70
N ASP A 14 3.10 -9.22 -10.10
CA ASP A 14 3.01 -10.67 -9.90
C ASP A 14 3.86 -11.16 -8.70
N ARG A 15 4.66 -10.27 -8.08
CA ARG A 15 5.57 -10.54 -6.95
C ARG A 15 5.04 -10.03 -5.62
N THR A 16 3.72 -9.97 -5.44
CA THR A 16 3.14 -9.50 -4.18
C THR A 16 3.34 -10.52 -3.06
N GLU A 17 3.71 -10.04 -1.88
CA GLU A 17 3.69 -10.82 -0.64
C GLU A 17 2.29 -10.78 -0.01
N ILE A 18 1.82 -11.89 0.56
CA ILE A 18 0.49 -11.96 1.19
C ILE A 18 0.64 -12.06 2.71
N VAL A 19 0.07 -11.08 3.42
CA VAL A 19 0.04 -11.07 4.89
C VAL A 19 -1.36 -10.65 5.36
N GLU A 20 -1.99 -11.49 6.19
CA GLU A 20 -3.37 -11.28 6.68
C GLU A 20 -4.36 -10.97 5.54
N ASN A 21 -4.28 -11.73 4.44
CA ASN A 21 -5.08 -11.58 3.22
C ASN A 21 -4.90 -10.24 2.47
N ASN A 22 -3.88 -9.45 2.82
CA ASN A 22 -3.52 -8.25 2.07
C ASN A 22 -2.33 -8.54 1.16
N HIS A 23 -2.40 -8.03 -0.07
CA HIS A 23 -1.29 -8.03 -1.02
C HIS A 23 -0.38 -6.83 -0.77
N TYR A 24 0.90 -7.10 -0.55
CA TYR A 24 1.98 -6.14 -0.37
C TYR A 24 2.82 -6.08 -1.64
N PHE A 25 2.64 -5.00 -2.39
CA PHE A 25 3.32 -4.74 -3.66
C PHE A 25 4.73 -4.19 -3.39
N PRO A 26 5.77 -4.71 -4.07
CA PRO A 26 7.08 -4.06 -4.09
C PRO A 26 6.92 -2.59 -4.48
N ARG A 27 7.62 -1.68 -3.79
CA ARG A 27 7.47 -0.23 -4.03
C ARG A 27 7.78 0.18 -5.47
N GLU A 28 8.71 -0.52 -6.11
CA GLU A 28 9.10 -0.32 -7.51
C GLU A 28 7.96 -0.61 -8.50
N ASP A 29 6.99 -1.43 -8.11
CA ASP A 29 5.81 -1.78 -8.90
C ASP A 29 4.63 -0.81 -8.63
N VAL A 30 4.85 0.24 -7.83
CA VAL A 30 3.86 1.25 -7.45
C VAL A 30 4.23 2.61 -8.02
N LYS A 31 3.27 3.27 -8.67
CA LYS A 31 3.40 4.63 -9.20
C LYS A 31 3.31 5.68 -8.09
N MET A 32 4.37 5.75 -7.28
CA MET A 32 4.46 6.59 -6.08
C MET A 32 4.29 8.10 -6.35
N GLU A 33 4.40 8.56 -7.60
CA GLU A 33 4.11 9.94 -8.01
C GLU A 33 2.67 10.37 -7.72
N HIS A 34 1.74 9.42 -7.57
CA HIS A 34 0.35 9.68 -7.19
C HIS A 34 0.13 9.74 -5.68
N PHE A 35 1.15 9.50 -4.86
CA PHE A 35 0.98 9.23 -3.44
C PHE A 35 1.53 10.37 -2.59
N THR A 36 0.73 10.81 -1.61
CA THR A 36 1.16 11.76 -0.59
C THR A 36 1.04 11.14 0.78
N LYS A 37 2.02 11.39 1.65
CA LYS A 37 1.98 10.89 3.03
C LYS A 37 0.76 11.47 3.75
N SER A 38 0.11 10.62 4.55
CA SER A 38 -0.96 11.04 5.45
C SER A 38 -0.43 11.25 6.87
N ASP A 39 -1.12 12.08 7.65
CA ASP A 39 -0.87 12.27 9.08
C ASP A 39 -1.47 11.15 9.94
N LYS A 40 -2.16 10.17 9.33
CA LYS A 40 -2.72 9.03 10.06
C LYS A 40 -1.61 8.19 10.69
N GLN A 41 -1.69 8.05 12.01
CA GLN A 41 -0.79 7.21 12.79
C GLN A 41 -1.47 5.90 13.17
N TYR A 42 -0.74 4.79 13.06
CA TYR A 42 -1.16 3.48 13.53
C TYR A 42 0.05 2.59 13.77
N THR A 43 0.07 1.91 14.90
CA THR A 43 1.11 0.95 15.26
C THR A 43 0.49 -0.43 15.44
N CYS A 44 0.97 -1.39 14.65
CA CYS A 44 0.60 -2.80 14.81
C CYS A 44 1.57 -3.45 15.81
N PRO A 45 1.10 -4.18 16.84
CA PRO A 45 1.96 -4.77 17.85
C PRO A 45 3.08 -5.65 17.30
N TRP A 46 2.83 -6.34 16.18
CA TRP A 46 3.74 -7.31 15.61
C TRP A 46 4.40 -6.87 14.29
N LYS A 47 3.81 -5.92 13.56
CA LYS A 47 4.40 -5.39 12.32
C LYS A 47 5.22 -4.12 12.53
N GLY A 48 4.88 -3.27 13.50
CA GLY A 48 5.51 -1.95 13.70
C GLY A 48 4.61 -0.80 13.25
N ASP A 49 5.23 0.35 12.93
CA ASP A 49 4.52 1.58 12.56
C ASP A 49 4.12 1.57 11.08
N ALA A 50 2.85 1.85 10.80
CA ALA A 50 2.34 1.98 9.45
C ALA A 50 2.44 3.43 8.98
N THR A 51 3.05 3.64 7.82
CA THR A 51 2.98 4.90 7.08
C THR A 51 1.79 4.84 6.13
N TYR A 52 0.80 5.70 6.33
CA TYR A 52 -0.36 5.81 5.45
C TYR A 52 -0.14 6.81 4.33
N TYR A 53 -0.79 6.56 3.20
CA TYR A 53 -0.77 7.43 2.03
C TYR A 53 -2.19 7.76 1.55
N HIS A 54 -2.36 8.99 1.10
CA HIS A 54 -3.43 9.38 0.20
C HIS A 54 -3.00 9.06 -1.24
N ILE A 55 -3.96 8.72 -2.11
CA ILE A 55 -3.72 8.50 -3.54
C ILE A 55 -4.48 9.56 -4.32
N GLN A 56 -3.78 10.31 -5.17
CA GLN A 56 -4.35 11.31 -6.06
C GLN A 56 -4.76 10.65 -7.40
N ALA A 57 -6.05 10.72 -7.71
CA ALA A 57 -6.68 10.09 -8.87
C ALA A 57 -7.47 11.13 -9.69
N GLY A 58 -6.76 11.93 -10.49
CA GLY A 58 -7.38 13.07 -11.18
C GLY A 58 -7.83 14.11 -10.16
N GLU A 59 -9.12 14.45 -10.15
CA GLU A 59 -9.72 15.37 -9.16
C GLU A 59 -10.02 14.69 -7.81
N ASP A 60 -10.05 13.35 -7.77
CA ASP A 60 -10.35 12.60 -6.56
C ASP A 60 -9.10 12.38 -5.71
N GLN A 61 -9.30 12.36 -4.40
CA GLN A 61 -8.29 11.92 -3.44
C GLN A 61 -8.81 10.73 -2.63
N LEU A 62 -8.16 9.57 -2.79
CA LEU A 62 -8.47 8.37 -2.01
C LEU A 62 -7.74 8.46 -0.68
N LYS A 63 -8.47 8.79 0.39
CA LYS A 63 -7.86 9.09 1.69
C LYS A 63 -7.42 7.82 2.43
N ASN A 64 -6.15 7.77 2.88
CA ASN A 64 -5.61 6.64 3.65
C ASN A 64 -5.76 5.29 2.94
N ALA A 65 -5.77 5.31 1.61
CA ALA A 65 -6.11 4.17 0.77
C ALA A 65 -4.95 3.16 0.63
N ALA A 66 -3.74 3.56 1.00
CA ALA A 66 -2.57 2.70 1.03
C ALA A 66 -1.79 2.85 2.33
N TRP A 67 -1.05 1.80 2.70
CA TRP A 67 -0.13 1.82 3.82
C TRP A 67 1.12 0.99 3.53
N SER A 68 2.20 1.33 4.23
CA SER A 68 3.48 0.64 4.16
C SER A 68 4.04 0.49 5.57
N TYR A 69 4.71 -0.63 5.84
CA TYR A 69 5.59 -0.74 6.99
C TYR A 69 7.02 -0.50 6.50
N GLU A 70 7.51 0.74 6.61
CA GLU A 70 8.85 1.12 6.13
C GLU A 70 9.96 0.41 6.90
N ASN A 71 9.77 0.27 8.21
CA ASN A 71 10.71 -0.37 9.12
C ASN A 71 9.97 -1.39 9.99
N PRO A 72 9.53 -2.53 9.42
CA PRO A 72 8.75 -3.50 10.14
C PRO A 72 9.58 -4.25 11.18
N LYS A 73 8.92 -4.84 12.17
CA LYS A 73 9.53 -5.80 13.10
C LYS A 73 9.90 -7.10 12.38
N GLU A 74 10.75 -7.90 13.04
CA GLU A 74 11.34 -9.13 12.48
C GLU A 74 10.36 -10.04 11.74
N LYS A 75 9.17 -10.26 12.33
CA LYS A 75 8.15 -11.16 11.79
C LYS A 75 7.48 -10.66 10.49
N ALA A 76 7.69 -9.41 10.13
CA ALA A 76 7.13 -8.77 8.94
C ALA A 76 8.22 -8.20 8.02
N LYS A 77 9.48 -8.65 8.14
CA LYS A 77 10.60 -8.17 7.31
C LYS A 77 10.39 -8.41 5.81
N ASN A 78 9.68 -9.46 5.42
CA ASN A 78 9.41 -9.77 4.01
C ASN A 78 8.57 -8.69 3.30
N ILE A 79 7.86 -7.83 4.04
CA ILE A 79 7.05 -6.73 3.49
C ILE A 79 7.66 -5.34 3.75
N ALA A 80 8.94 -5.27 4.13
CA ALA A 80 9.61 -4.01 4.44
C ALA A 80 9.58 -3.05 3.24
N GLY A 81 8.94 -1.90 3.41
CA GLY A 81 8.80 -0.87 2.37
C GLY A 81 7.79 -1.18 1.27
N HIS A 82 7.18 -2.37 1.27
CA HIS A 82 6.09 -2.73 0.35
C HIS A 82 4.80 -1.99 0.72
N LEU A 83 3.95 -1.73 -0.27
CA LEU A 83 2.66 -1.07 -0.08
C LEU A 83 1.52 -2.07 -0.16
N ALA A 84 0.59 -1.98 0.80
CA ALA A 84 -0.72 -2.61 0.73
C ALA A 84 -1.81 -1.53 0.59
N PHE A 85 -3.00 -1.96 0.18
CA PHE A 85 -4.08 -1.10 -0.28
C PHE A 85 -5.43 -1.56 0.25
N GLU A 86 -6.41 -0.65 0.36
CA GLU A 86 -7.79 -1.04 0.65
C GLU A 86 -8.27 -2.07 -0.38
N SER A 87 -8.84 -3.18 0.11
CA SER A 87 -9.18 -4.35 -0.69
C SER A 87 -10.10 -4.05 -1.88
N LYS A 88 -10.98 -3.05 -1.77
CA LYS A 88 -11.89 -2.64 -2.86
C LYS A 88 -11.16 -2.15 -4.12
N TYR A 89 -9.92 -1.66 -4.00
CA TYR A 89 -9.10 -1.21 -5.13
C TYR A 89 -8.18 -2.30 -5.68
N VAL A 90 -8.00 -3.41 -4.94
CA VAL A 90 -7.15 -4.52 -5.36
C VAL A 90 -7.96 -5.46 -6.24
N LYS A 91 -7.43 -5.77 -7.43
CA LYS A 91 -8.02 -6.66 -8.44
C LYS A 91 -7.01 -7.74 -8.82
N PRO A 92 -7.47 -8.94 -9.23
CA PRO A 92 -6.58 -9.95 -9.80
C PRO A 92 -5.77 -9.40 -10.98
#